data_AF-A0A427T0X2-F1
#
_entry.id   AF-A0A427T0X2-F1
#
_cell.length_a   1.000
_cell.length_b   1.000
_cell.length_c   1.000
_cell.angle_alpha   90.00
_cell.angle_beta   90.00
_cell.angle_gamma   90.00
#
_symmetry.space_group_name_H-M   'P 1'
#
loop_
_entity.id
_entity.type
_entity.pdbx_description
1 polymer ?
#
loop_
_entity_poly.entity_id
_entity_poly.type
_entity_poly.pdbx_seq_one_letter_code
_entity_poly.pdbx_strand_id
1 'polypeptide(L)' 'MTDQVEPNPEKDPSDWTTGDEPMTGPQKSYLQTLAQEAGEEVPDNLTKAEASARIDALQQATGRGG' A
#
# COMPACT_ATOMS: atom_id res chain seq x y z
N MET A 1 3.68 -35.21 32.76
CA MET A 1 4.47 -34.84 31.57
C MET A 1 3.69 -33.79 30.80
N THR A 2 4.37 -32.71 30.48
CA THR A 2 3.93 -31.46 29.85
C THR A 2 3.63 -31.61 28.36
N ASP A 3 2.59 -30.95 27.86
CA ASP A 3 2.63 -30.27 26.55
C ASP A 3 1.58 -29.15 26.56
N GLN A 4 1.99 -27.98 27.08
CA GLN A 4 1.25 -26.74 26.88
C GLN A 4 1.53 -26.30 25.45
N VAL A 5 0.50 -26.34 24.61
CA VAL A 5 0.51 -25.75 23.29
C VAL A 5 0.81 -24.26 23.45
N GLU A 6 2.01 -23.83 23.09
CA GLU A 6 2.34 -22.40 23.01
C GLU A 6 1.45 -21.79 21.91
N PRO A 7 0.62 -20.79 22.21
CA PRO A 7 -0.12 -20.09 21.18
C PRO A 7 0.89 -19.27 20.38
N ASN A 8 1.03 -19.63 19.10
CA ASN A 8 1.70 -18.84 18.08
C ASN A 8 1.27 -17.36 18.25
N PRO A 9 2.18 -16.37 18.29
CA PRO A 9 1.77 -14.99 18.22
C PRO A 9 1.22 -14.74 16.81
N GLU A 10 -0.05 -15.04 16.63
CA GLU A 10 -0.90 -14.47 15.58
C GLU A 10 -0.93 -12.97 15.84
N LYS A 11 0.14 -12.28 15.45
CA LYS A 11 0.16 -10.81 15.46
C LYS A 11 -1.06 -10.38 14.65
N ASP A 12 -1.92 -9.60 15.27
CA ASP A 12 -3.03 -8.95 14.60
C ASP A 12 -2.47 -8.29 13.32
N PRO A 13 -3.01 -8.56 12.13
CA PRO A 13 -2.52 -7.95 10.89
C PRO A 13 -2.53 -6.40 10.95
N SER A 14 -3.34 -5.84 11.86
CA SER A 14 -3.40 -4.42 12.21
C SER A 14 -2.16 -3.89 12.96
N ASP A 15 -1.37 -4.75 13.60
CA ASP A 15 -0.08 -4.40 14.23
C ASP A 15 1.07 -4.33 13.21
N TRP A 16 0.86 -4.73 11.95
CA TRP A 16 1.84 -4.51 10.89
C TRP A 16 1.82 -3.06 10.42
N THR A 17 2.57 -2.22 11.14
CA THR A 17 2.83 -0.79 10.87
C THR A 17 3.43 -0.48 9.49
N THR A 18 3.75 -1.48 8.66
CA THR A 18 4.33 -1.27 7.33
C THR A 18 3.42 -0.47 6.39
N GLY A 19 2.11 -0.41 6.67
CA GLY A 19 1.18 0.41 5.91
C GLY A 19 1.37 1.91 6.12
N ASP A 20 1.71 2.33 7.35
CA ASP A 20 1.86 3.74 7.75
C ASP A 20 3.26 4.30 7.46
N GLU A 21 4.19 3.47 6.99
CA GLU A 21 5.49 3.92 6.52
C GLU A 21 5.33 4.90 5.34
N PRO A 22 6.26 5.85 5.13
CA PRO A 22 6.25 6.68 3.94
C PRO A 22 6.22 5.84 2.66
N MET A 23 5.55 6.32 1.62
CA MET A 23 5.55 5.63 0.34
C MET A 23 6.97 5.33 -0.14
N THR A 24 7.15 4.16 -0.73
CA THR A 24 8.46 3.77 -1.29
C THR A 24 8.75 4.57 -2.56
N GLY A 25 10.03 4.73 -2.91
CA GLY A 25 10.45 5.36 -4.17
C GLY A 25 9.76 4.77 -5.41
N PRO A 26 9.69 3.43 -5.57
CA PRO A 26 8.96 2.80 -6.68
C PRO A 26 7.47 3.15 -6.70
N GLN A 27 6.78 3.14 -5.55
CA GLN A 27 5.38 3.56 -5.48
C GLN A 27 5.22 5.02 -5.92
N LYS A 28 6.09 5.93 -5.45
CA LYS A 28 6.06 7.33 -5.86
C LYS A 28 6.20 7.50 -7.37
N SER A 29 7.23 6.88 -7.97
CA SER A 29 7.47 6.98 -9.41
C SER A 29 6.29 6.45 -10.23
N TYR A 30 5.72 5.32 -9.81
CA TYR A 30 4.61 4.71 -10.54
C TYR A 30 3.31 5.51 -10.39
N LEU A 31 3.03 6.00 -9.18
CA LEU A 31 1.89 6.86 -8.89
C LEU A 31 1.96 8.17 -9.70
N GLN A 32 3.14 8.77 -9.86
CA GLN A 32 3.35 9.94 -10.71
C GLN A 32 3.03 9.66 -12.18
N THR A 33 3.45 8.53 -12.73
CA THR A 33 3.11 8.15 -14.11
C THR A 33 1.60 7.99 -14.28
N LEU A 34 0.95 7.24 -13.39
CA LEU A 34 -0.49 7.01 -13.46
C LEU A 34 -1.30 8.31 -13.31
N ALA A 35 -0.90 9.18 -12.39
CA ALA A 35 -1.57 10.44 -12.16
C ALA A 35 -1.40 11.40 -13.33
N GLN A 36 -0.22 11.47 -13.95
CA GLN A 36 0.00 12.27 -15.15
C GLN A 36 -0.94 11.85 -16.29
N GLU A 37 -1.15 10.55 -16.45
CA GLU A 37 -2.04 10.02 -17.48
C GLU A 37 -3.53 10.20 -17.17
N ALA A 38 -3.91 10.11 -15.89
CA ALA A 38 -5.26 10.42 -15.42
C ALA A 38 -5.55 11.94 -15.38
N GLY A 39 -4.51 12.78 -15.50
CA GLY A 39 -4.62 14.23 -15.30
C GLY A 39 -4.86 14.62 -13.84
N GLU A 40 -4.42 13.80 -12.89
CA GLU A 40 -4.55 14.00 -11.45
C GLU A 40 -3.22 14.40 -10.80
N GLU A 41 -3.28 14.99 -9.60
CA GLU A 41 -2.12 15.32 -8.78
C GLU A 41 -1.82 14.24 -7.74
N VAL A 42 -0.53 14.02 -7.46
CA VAL A 42 -0.06 13.07 -6.45
C VAL A 42 0.36 13.82 -5.18
N PRO A 43 -0.26 13.54 -4.02
CA PRO A 43 0.22 14.06 -2.75
C PRO A 43 1.61 13.49 -2.42
N ASP A 44 2.53 14.34 -1.96
CA ASP A 44 3.91 13.93 -1.65
C ASP A 44 4.06 13.17 -0.32
N ASN A 45 3.04 13.20 0.53
CA ASN A 45 3.07 12.71 1.91
C ASN A 45 2.22 11.46 2.15
N LEU A 46 1.96 10.67 1.11
CA LEU A 46 1.23 9.41 1.26
C LEU A 46 2.06 8.37 2.00
N THR A 47 1.38 7.57 2.81
CA THR A 47 1.93 6.33 3.33
C THR A 47 2.02 5.28 2.22
N LYS A 48 2.76 4.20 2.49
CA LYS A 48 2.89 3.05 1.60
C LYS A 48 1.53 2.43 1.30
N ALA A 49 0.66 2.30 2.30
CA ALA A 49 -0.68 1.76 2.12
C ALA A 49 -1.55 2.70 1.27
N GLU A 50 -1.53 4.00 1.56
CA GLU A 50 -2.27 5.00 0.78
C GLU A 50 -1.78 5.06 -0.67
N ALA A 51 -0.47 5.01 -0.90
CA ALA A 51 0.10 4.98 -2.23
C ALA A 51 -0.33 3.74 -3.02
N SER A 52 -0.33 2.55 -2.39
CA SER A 52 -0.84 1.33 -3.03
C SER A 52 -2.33 1.45 -3.39
N ALA A 53 -3.18 1.89 -2.47
CA ALA A 53 -4.61 2.06 -2.74
C ALA A 53 -4.88 3.06 -3.87
N ARG A 54 -4.09 4.13 -3.96
CA ARG A 54 -4.22 5.16 -5.00
C ARG A 54 -3.70 4.67 -6.35
N ILE A 55 -2.65 3.85 -6.38
CA ILE A 55 -2.20 3.14 -7.58
C ILE A 55 -3.34 2.27 -8.13
N ASP A 56 -3.99 1.47 -7.29
CA ASP A 56 -5.08 0.59 -7.72
C ASP A 56 -6.27 1.39 -8.28
N ALA A 57 -6.61 2.52 -7.64
CA ALA A 57 -7.66 3.41 -8.13
C ALA A 57 -7.32 4.03 -9.49
N LEU A 58 -6.10 4.53 -9.66
CA LEU A 58 -5.66 5.12 -10.93
C LEU A 58 -5.49 4.09 -12.05
N GLN A 59 -5.05 2.87 -11.74
CA GLN A 59 -5.01 1.77 -12.72
C GLN A 59 -6.41 1.44 -13.25
N GLN A 60 -7.42 1.44 -12.37
CA GLN A 60 -8.81 1.24 -12.77
C GLN A 60 -9.32 2.42 -13.61
N ALA A 61 -9.06 3.65 -13.19
CA ALA A 61 -9.48 4.87 -13.90
C ALA A 61 -8.83 5.00 -15.29
N THR A 62 -7.56 4.60 -15.43
CA THR A 62 -6.82 4.64 -16.70
C THR A 62 -7.04 3.41 -17.59
N GLY A 63 -7.87 2.44 -17.15
CA GLY A 63 -8.18 1.24 -17.93
C GLY A 63 -7.04 0.23 -18.02
N ARG A 64 -6.11 0.25 -17.06
CA ARG A 64 -4.97 -0.70 -16.95
C ARG A 64 -5.21 -1.85 -15.99
N GLY A 65 -6.22 -1.77 -15.13
CA GLY A 65 -6.61 -2.86 -14.23
C GLY A 65 -7.41 -3.92 -14.99
N GLY A 66 -6.71 -4.84 -15.66
CA GLY A 66 -7.29 -5.95 -16.41
C GLY A 66 -6.36 -7.16 -16.44
#